data_AF-A0A2I0CLI4-F1
#
_entry.id   AF-A0A2I0CLI4-F1
#
_cell.length_a   1.000
_cell.length_b   1.000
_cell.length_c   1.000
_cell.angle_alpha   90.00
_cell.angle_beta   90.00
_cell.angle_gamma   90.00
#
_symmetry.space_group_name_H-M   'P 1'
#
loop_
_entity.id
_entity.type
_entity.pdbx_description
1 polymer ?
#
loop_
_entity_poly.entity_id
_entity_poly.type
_entity_poly.pdbx_seq_one_letter_code
_entity_poly.pdbx_strand_id
1 'polypeptide(L)' 'MARKKAPLDFETALAELQTLVERLESGELPLEESLTAFEQGVRLTRDCQDALNQAEQKVQQLLERDGEVQLSPFEVEP' A
#
# COMPACT_ATOMS: atom_id res chain seq x y z
N MET A 1 -10.06 21.69 -12.80
CA MET A 1 -8.70 21.31 -12.37
C MET A 1 -8.82 20.35 -11.20
N ALA A 2 -8.72 19.04 -11.44
CA ALA A 2 -8.87 18.03 -10.40
C ALA A 2 -7.57 17.96 -9.57
N ARG A 3 -7.68 18.22 -8.26
CA ARG A 3 -6.56 18.04 -7.32
C ARG A 3 -6.13 16.56 -7.37
N LYS A 4 -4.88 16.28 -7.73
CA LYS A 4 -4.24 14.98 -7.52
C LYS A 4 -4.21 14.68 -6.01
N LYS A 5 -5.27 14.07 -5.48
CA LYS A 5 -5.25 13.38 -4.19
C LYS A 5 -4.52 12.05 -4.43
N ALA A 6 -3.21 11.97 -4.26
CA ALA A 6 -2.48 10.70 -4.40
C ALA A 6 -1.07 10.64 -3.75
N PRO A 7 -0.77 11.39 -2.67
CA PRO A 7 0.29 10.89 -1.75
C PRO A 7 -0.19 10.70 -0.30
N LEU A 8 -1.28 11.36 0.09
CA LEU A 8 -1.77 11.31 1.47
C LEU A 8 -2.43 9.98 1.83
N ASP A 9 -3.05 9.27 0.87
CA ASP A 9 -3.78 8.03 1.15
C ASP A 9 -2.83 6.86 1.48
N PHE A 10 -1.73 6.70 0.74
CA PHE A 10 -0.79 5.59 0.97
C PHE A 10 -0.06 5.71 2.31
N GLU A 11 0.58 6.85 2.56
CA GLU A 11 1.34 7.07 3.80
C GLU A 11 0.44 6.97 5.04
N THR A 12 -0.80 7.44 4.94
CA THR A 12 -1.78 7.32 6.03
C THR A 12 -2.19 5.87 6.24
N ALA A 13 -2.55 5.15 5.17
CA ALA A 13 -2.94 3.74 5.26
C ALA A 13 -1.80 2.86 5.80
N LEU A 14 -0.55 3.15 5.40
CA LEU A 14 0.63 2.46 5.89
C LEU A 14 0.88 2.71 7.39
N ALA A 15 0.76 3.97 7.83
CA ALA A 15 0.90 4.31 9.25
C ALA A 15 -0.20 3.68 10.12
N GLU A 16 -1.44 3.65 9.64
CA GLU A 16 -2.54 2.95 10.31
C GLU A 16 -2.28 1.45 10.39
N LEU A 17 -1.78 0.84 9.31
CA LEU A 17 -1.44 -0.58 9.27
C LEU A 17 -0.32 -0.92 10.26
N GLN A 18 0.74 -0.13 10.33
CA GLN A 18 1.84 -0.31 11.29
C GLN A 18 1.32 -0.24 12.73
N THR A 19 0.52 0.77 13.06
CA THR A 19 -0.10 0.92 14.39
C THR A 19 -0.97 -0.30 14.73
N LEU A 20 -1.69 -0.83 13.75
CA LEU A 20 -2.56 -1.98 13.94
C LEU A 20 -1.75 -3.26 14.20
N VAL A 21 -0.66 -3.45 13.46
CA VAL A 21 0.27 -4.58 13.67
C VAL A 21 0.89 -4.51 15.07
N GLU A 22 1.38 -3.35 15.50
CA GLU A 22 1.93 -3.17 16.85
C GLU A 22 0.91 -3.55 17.94
N ARG A 23 -0.36 -3.19 17.75
CA ARG A 23 -1.45 -3.55 18.68
C ARG A 23 -1.77 -5.04 18.66
N LEU A 24 -1.69 -5.71 17.53
CA LEU A 24 -1.88 -7.16 17.43
C LEU A 24 -0.71 -7.92 18.08
N GLU A 25 0.51 -7.44 17.88
CA GLU A 25 1.73 -8.03 18.43
C GLU A 25 1.86 -7.86 19.95
N SER A 26 1.23 -6.84 20.55
CA SER A 26 1.22 -6.68 22.00
C SER A 26 0.50 -7.83 22.72
N GLY A 27 -0.43 -8.52 22.05
CA GLY A 27 -1.20 -9.63 22.60
C GLY A 27 -2.20 -9.24 23.69
N GLU A 28 -2.45 -7.94 23.88
CA GLU A 28 -3.36 -7.43 24.91
C GLU A 28 -4.82 -7.34 24.43
N LEU A 29 -5.08 -7.54 23.14
CA LEU A 29 -6.40 -7.42 22.54
C LEU A 29 -7.28 -8.65 22.85
N PRO A 30 -8.54 -8.44 23.27
CA PRO A 30 -9.56 -9.50 23.25
C PRO A 30 -9.71 -10.13 21.86
N LEU A 31 -10.20 -11.36 21.79
CA LEU A 31 -10.36 -12.09 20.53
C LEU A 31 -11.19 -11.31 19.49
N GLU A 32 -12.31 -10.72 19.90
CA GLU A 32 -13.20 -9.97 19.02
C GLU A 32 -12.55 -8.70 18.45
N GLU A 33 -11.77 -8.00 19.29
CA GLU A 33 -10.99 -6.85 18.85
C GLU A 33 -9.84 -7.26 17.94
N SER A 34 -9.21 -8.41 18.20
CA SER A 34 -8.15 -8.97 17.36
C SER A 34 -8.67 -9.32 15.96
N LEU A 35 -9.87 -9.91 15.86
CA LEU A 35 -10.52 -10.19 14.58
C LEU A 35 -10.86 -8.90 13.82
N THR A 36 -11.39 -7.91 14.53
CA THR A 36 -11.71 -6.60 13.93
C THR A 36 -10.45 -5.90 13.42
N ALA A 37 -9.38 -5.91 14.21
CA ALA A 37 -8.09 -5.35 13.83
C ALA A 37 -7.52 -6.10 12.61
N PHE A 38 -7.59 -7.43 12.59
CA PHE A 38 -7.13 -8.22 11.44
C PHE A 38 -7.89 -7.85 10.15
N GLU A 39 -9.22 -7.74 10.19
CA GLU A 39 -10.03 -7.33 9.03
C GLU A 39 -9.63 -5.93 8.53
N GLN A 40 -9.41 -4.99 9.44
CA GLN A 40 -8.92 -3.65 9.11
C GLN A 40 -7.52 -3.70 8.47
N GLY A 41 -6.60 -4.51 9.01
CA GLY A 41 -5.26 -4.69 8.46
C GLY A 41 -5.27 -5.26 7.03
N VAL A 42 -6.16 -6.23 6.75
CA VAL A 42 -6.35 -6.78 5.40
C VAL A 42 -6.83 -5.70 4.44
N ARG A 43 -7.75 -4.83 4.87
CA ARG A 43 -8.24 -3.72 4.04
C ARG A 43 -7.14 -2.70 3.75
N LEU A 44 -6.41 -2.25 4.78
CA LEU A 44 -5.32 -1.29 4.63
C LEU A 44 -4.21 -1.83 3.71
N THR A 45 -3.89 -3.12 3.82
CA THR A 45 -2.92 -3.78 2.93
C THR A 45 -3.35 -3.69 1.46
N ARG A 46 -4.65 -3.92 1.17
CA ARG A 46 -5.19 -3.80 -0.19
C ARG A 46 -5.13 -2.37 -0.70
N ASP A 47 -5.51 -1.41 0.14
CA ASP A 47 -5.46 0.02 -0.22
C ASP A 47 -4.02 0.46 -0.54
N CYS A 48 -3.04 -0.01 0.23
CA CYS A 48 -1.62 0.20 -0.03
C CYS A 48 -1.18 -0.40 -1.37
N GLN A 49 -1.54 -1.66 -1.64
CA GLN A 49 -1.19 -2.34 -2.88
C GLN A 49 -1.79 -1.63 -4.10
N ASP A 50 -3.04 -1.20 -4.02
CA ASP A 50 -3.72 -0.49 -5.09
C ASP A 50 -3.08 0.87 -5.38
N ALA A 51 -2.63 1.57 -4.34
CA ALA A 51 -1.89 2.83 -4.49
C ALA A 51 -0.52 2.61 -5.17
N LEU A 52 0.22 1.56 -4.80
CA LEU A 52 1.48 1.19 -5.43
C LEU A 52 1.29 0.82 -6.90
N ASN A 53 0.28 0.00 -7.21
CA ASN A 53 -0.05 -0.40 -8.59
C ASN A 53 -0.37 0.83 -9.47
N GLN A 54 -1.13 1.80 -8.94
CA GLN A 54 -1.42 3.04 -9.64
C GLN A 54 -0.17 3.90 -9.88
N ALA A 55 0.74 3.94 -8.89
CA ALA A 55 2.01 4.65 -9.03
C ALA A 55 2.89 4.01 -10.11
N GLU A 56 3.01 2.68 -10.11
CA GLU A 56 3.76 1.91 -11.10
C GLU A 56 3.21 2.14 -12.51
N GLN A 57 1.90 2.00 -12.73
CA GLN A 57 1.27 2.25 -14.03
C GLN A 57 1.54 3.67 -14.54
N LYS A 58 1.51 4.66 -13.65
CA LYS A 58 1.79 6.04 -14.02
C LYS A 58 3.25 6.25 -14.39
N VAL A 59 4.18 5.59 -13.71
CA VAL A 59 5.60 5.60 -14.08
C VAL A 59 5.77 4.96 -15.46
N GLN A 60 5.18 3.79 -15.69
CA GLN A 60 5.22 3.10 -16.98
C GLN A 60 4.70 4.00 -18.13
N GLN A 61 3.55 4.64 -17.96
CA GLN A 61 3.00 5.55 -18.98
C GLN A 61 3.91 6.76 -19.28
N LEU A 62 4.61 7.28 -18.27
CA LEU A 62 5.56 8.38 -18.47
C LEU A 62 6.79 7.91 -19.26
N LEU A 63 7.30 6.72 -18.94
CA LEU A 63 8.44 6.11 -19.60
C LEU A 63 8.14 5.73 -21.06
N GLU A 64 6.95 5.18 -21.34
CA GLU A 64 6.50 4.86 -22.71
C GLU A 64 6.38 6.12 -23.59
N ARG A 65 6.00 7.27 -23.00
CA ARG A 65 5.86 8.54 -23.72
C ARG A 65 7.21 9.13 -24.15
N ASP A 66 8.29 8.85 -23.42
CA ASP A 66 9.64 9.35 -23.72
C ASP A 66 10.45 8.42 -24.63
N GLY A 67 9.84 7.34 -25.17
CA GLY A 67 10.32 6.62 -26.36
C GLY A 67 11.36 5.53 -26.13
N GLU A 68 11.94 5.38 -24.95
CA GLU A 68 12.83 4.26 -24.63
C GLU A 68 12.71 3.83 -23.17
N VAL A 69 12.02 2.72 -22.88
CA VAL A 69 12.37 1.86 -21.72
C VAL A 69 12.04 0.40 -22.01
N GLN A 70 13.04 -0.49 -21.87
CA GLN A 70 12.83 -1.90 -21.60
C GLN A 70 12.70 -2.08 -20.08
N LEU A 71 11.50 -2.36 -19.60
CA LEU A 71 11.27 -2.70 -18.20
C LEU A 71 11.60 -4.19 -18.01
N SER A 72 12.68 -4.46 -17.30
CA SER A 72 12.96 -5.80 -16.77
C SER A 72 12.16 -5.99 -15.47
N PRO A 73 11.55 -7.15 -15.23
CA PRO A 73 10.98 -7.47 -13.92
C PRO A 73 12.01 -7.22 -12.82
N PHE A 74 11.61 -6.56 -11.74
CA PHE A 74 12.45 -6.45 -10.55
C PHE A 74 12.48 -7.83 -9.88
N GLU A 75 13.53 -8.60 -10.11
CA GLU A 75 13.75 -9.85 -9.39
C GLU A 75 14.16 -9.51 -7.95
N VAL A 76 13.25 -9.79 -7.01
CA VAL A 76 13.57 -9.80 -5.59
C VAL A 76 14.33 -11.11 -5.35
N GLU A 77 15.66 -11.03 -5.19
CA GLU A 77 16.45 -12.20 -4.78
C GLU A 77 15.95 -12.72 -3.42
N PRO A 78 15.83 -14.05 -3.26
CA PRO A 78 15.27 -14.69 -2.07
C PRO A 78 16.15 -14.60 -0.81
#